data_AF-A0A661FC69-F1
#
_entry.id   AF-A0A661FC69-F1
#
_cell.length_a   1.000
_cell.length_b   1.000
_cell.length_c   1.000
_cell.angle_alpha   90.00
_cell.angle_beta   90.00
_cell.angle_gamma   90.00
#
_symmetry.space_group_name_H-M   'P 1'
#
loop_
_entity.id
_entity.type
_entity.pdbx_description
1 polymer ?
#
loop_
_entity_poly.entity_id
_entity_poly.type
_entity_poly.pdbx_seq_one_letter_code
_entity_poly.pdbx_strand_id
1 'polypeptide(L)' 'AKVYKELCKVVEEWVSIYEEDGEPLPKPTAGKKYSGKFNLRVGKELHERLSIDALRKGESLNSYCLKKLQSSHISHP' A
#
# COMPACT_ATOMS: atom_id res chain seq x y z
N ALA A 1 8.45 -19.71 -18.16
CA ALA A 1 7.28 -20.59 -17.92
C ALA A 1 7.24 -21.19 -16.51
N LYS A 2 8.37 -21.57 -15.89
CA LYS A 2 8.41 -22.17 -14.54
C LYS A 2 7.79 -21.27 -13.45
N VAL A 3 8.22 -20.01 -13.37
CA VAL A 3 7.71 -19.03 -12.38
C VAL A 3 6.19 -18.86 -12.45
N TYR A 4 5.64 -18.78 -13.67
CA TYR A 4 4.18 -18.64 -13.84
C TYR A 4 3.42 -19.86 -13.31
N LYS A 5 3.91 -21.07 -13.56
CA LYS A 5 3.28 -22.31 -13.04
C LYS A 5 3.36 -22.38 -11.52
N GLU A 6 4.49 -21.99 -10.94
CA GLU A 6 4.65 -21.92 -9.48
C GLU A 6 3.68 -20.91 -8.86
N LEU A 7 3.50 -19.74 -9.48
CA LEU A 7 2.49 -18.76 -9.05
C LEU A 7 1.07 -19.31 -9.12
N CYS A 8 0.69 -19.98 -10.21
CA CYS A 8 -0.65 -20.58 -10.33
C CYS A 8 -0.90 -21.59 -9.19
N LYS A 9 0.09 -22.42 -8.87
CA LYS A 9 -0.02 -23.40 -7.78
C LYS A 9 -0.25 -22.73 -6.43
N VAL A 10 0.48 -21.65 -6.13
CA VAL A 10 0.30 -20.89 -4.88
C VAL A 10 -1.10 -20.26 -4.80
N VAL A 11 -1.61 -19.76 -5.93
CA VAL A 11 -2.98 -19.21 -5.99
C VAL A 11 -4.02 -20.30 -5.76
N GLU A 12 -3.85 -21.48 -6.34
CA GLU A 12 -4.72 -22.64 -6.12
C GLU A 12 -4.73 -23.06 -4.64
N GLU A 13 -3.55 -23.16 -4.02
CA GLU A 13 -3.40 -23.46 -2.58
C GLU A 13 -4.12 -22.42 -1.71
N TRP A 14 -4.00 -21.13 -2.04
CA TRP A 14 -4.73 -20.06 -1.34
C TRP A 14 -6.24 -20.19 -1.49
N VAL A 15 -6.73 -20.51 -2.69
CA VAL A 15 -8.18 -20.67 -2.92
C VAL A 15 -8.72 -21.82 -2.07
N SER A 16 -8.02 -22.95 -2.00
CA SER A 16 -8.42 -24.09 -1.16
C SER A 16 -8.49 -23.73 0.32
N ILE A 17 -7.55 -22.93 0.85
CA ILE A 17 -7.59 -22.46 2.25
C ILE A 17 -8.86 -21.63 2.51
N TYR A 18 -9.19 -20.68 1.63
CA TYR A 18 -10.41 -19.87 1.78
C TYR A 18 -11.69 -20.71 1.72
N GLU A 19 -11.73 -21.73 0.85
CA GLU A 19 -12.85 -22.66 0.76
C GLU A 19 -12.99 -23.52 2.05
N GLU A 20 -11.88 -23.98 2.62
CA GLU A 20 -11.85 -24.73 3.88
C GLU A 20 -12.30 -23.89 5.08
N ASP A 21 -11.84 -22.64 5.15
CA ASP A 21 -12.19 -21.70 6.22
C ASP A 21 -13.61 -21.12 6.08
N GLY A 22 -14.29 -21.37 4.94
CA GLY A 22 -15.59 -20.80 4.63
C GLY A 22 -15.58 -19.28 4.45
N GLU A 23 -14.40 -18.70 4.21
CA GLU A 23 -14.22 -17.28 4.00
C GLU A 23 -14.38 -16.91 2.50
N PRO A 24 -15.05 -15.79 2.17
CA PRO A 24 -15.14 -15.35 0.79
C PRO A 24 -13.77 -14.88 0.29
N LEU A 25 -13.42 -15.27 -0.94
CA LEU A 25 -12.24 -14.75 -1.63
C LEU A 25 -12.22 -13.21 -1.65
N PRO A 26 -11.03 -12.58 -1.57
CA PRO A 26 -10.92 -11.14 -1.64
C PRO A 26 -11.43 -10.62 -2.99
N LYS A 27 -12.00 -9.40 -2.97
CA LYS A 27 -12.48 -8.76 -4.21
C LYS A 27 -11.33 -8.58 -5.20
N PRO A 28 -11.56 -8.79 -6.51
CA PRO A 28 -10.57 -8.54 -7.53
C PRO A 28 -10.03 -7.11 -7.46
N THR A 29 -8.71 -6.98 -7.57
CA THR A 29 -8.03 -5.67 -7.65
C THR A 29 -7.91 -5.19 -9.09
N ALA A 30 -8.04 -6.10 -10.07
CA ALA A 30 -7.97 -5.79 -11.50
C ALA A 30 -9.08 -4.80 -11.91
N GLY A 31 -8.70 -3.78 -12.68
CA GLY A 31 -9.64 -2.75 -13.16
C GLY A 31 -10.07 -1.73 -12.09
N LYS A 32 -9.58 -1.83 -10.85
CA LYS A 32 -9.88 -0.86 -9.79
C LYS A 32 -9.24 0.49 -10.12
N LYS A 33 -10.05 1.54 -10.18
CA LYS A 33 -9.57 2.92 -10.30
C LYS A 33 -9.28 3.48 -8.92
N TYR A 34 -8.04 3.94 -8.71
CA TYR A 34 -7.63 4.58 -7.46
C TYR A 34 -7.64 6.09 -7.64
N SER A 35 -8.27 6.82 -6.73
CA SER A 35 -8.39 8.28 -6.81
C SER A 35 -7.12 9.04 -6.43
N GLY A 36 -6.12 8.34 -5.88
CA GLY A 36 -4.93 8.94 -5.28
C GLY A 36 -5.17 9.62 -3.93
N LYS A 37 -6.43 9.71 -3.46
CA LYS A 37 -6.78 10.30 -2.16
C LYS A 37 -6.91 9.20 -1.12
N PHE A 38 -6.20 9.35 -0.01
CA PHE A 38 -6.36 8.51 1.16
C PHE A 38 -6.22 9.37 2.42
N ASN A 39 -7.22 9.33 3.30
CA ASN A 39 -7.23 10.10 4.53
C ASN A 39 -6.67 9.22 5.65
N LEU A 40 -5.54 9.61 6.23
CA LEU A 40 -4.86 8.88 7.30
C LEU A 40 -4.95 9.65 8.62
N ARG A 41 -5.23 8.93 9.72
CA ARG A 41 -5.12 9.46 11.08
C ARG A 41 -3.76 9.08 11.66
N VAL A 42 -2.87 10.06 11.84
CA VAL A 42 -1.47 9.82 12.26
C VAL A 42 -1.18 10.18 13.73
N GLY A 43 -2.15 10.73 14.45
CA GLY A 43 -1.95 11.23 15.82
C GLY A 43 -1.30 12.63 15.85
N LYS A 44 -1.48 13.34 16.97
CA LYS A 44 -1.08 14.76 17.12
C LYS A 44 0.44 14.95 17.01
N GLU A 45 1.20 14.15 17.73
CA GLU A 45 2.67 14.25 17.79
C GLU A 45 3.33 14.03 16.43
N LEU A 46 2.90 13.00 15.70
CA LEU A 46 3.43 12.72 14.37
C LEU A 46 3.00 13.80 13.37
N HIS A 47 1.76 14.28 13.45
CA HIS A 47 1.31 15.39 12.61
C HIS A 47 2.13 16.66 12.83
N GLU A 48 2.39 17.02 14.08
CA GLU A 48 3.23 18.17 14.45
C GLU A 48 4.63 18.04 13.88
N ARG A 49 5.29 16.89 14.11
CA ARG A 49 6.63 16.63 13.61
C ARG A 49 6.71 16.74 12.08
N LEU A 50 5.76 16.13 11.36
CA LEU A 50 5.72 16.19 9.90
C LEU A 50 5.48 17.62 9.40
N SER A 51 4.64 18.40 10.10
CA SER A 51 4.36 19.80 9.75
C SER A 51 5.58 20.69 9.92
N ILE A 52 6.31 20.54 11.03
CA ILE A 52 7.56 21.27 11.27
C ILE A 52 8.61 20.92 10.22
N ASP A 53 8.77 19.64 9.91
CA ASP A 53 9.74 19.20 8.90
C ASP A 53 9.39 19.70 7.49
N ALA A 54 8.11 19.70 7.12
CA ALA A 54 7.65 20.25 5.84
C ALA A 54 7.93 21.75 5.75
N LEU A 55 7.64 22.49 6.82
CA LEU A 55 7.91 23.93 6.91
C LEU A 55 9.40 24.24 6.77
N ARG A 56 10.27 23.48 7.46
CA ARG A 56 11.74 23.62 7.36
C ARG A 56 12.27 23.44 5.94
N LYS A 57 11.59 22.63 5.13
CA LYS A 57 11.94 22.40 3.72
C LYS A 57 11.24 23.33 2.74
N GLY A 58 10.36 24.21 3.21
CA GLY A 58 9.57 25.09 2.35
C GLY A 58 8.55 24.34 1.48
N GLU A 59 8.06 23.19 1.94
CA GLU A 59 7.14 22.32 1.19
C GLU A 59 5.77 22.24 1.88
N SER A 60 4.72 21.95 1.11
CA SER A 60 3.44 21.57 1.70
C SER A 60 3.58 20.24 2.45
N LEU A 61 2.81 20.04 3.53
CA LEU A 61 2.77 18.76 4.25
C LEU A 61 2.49 17.58 3.32
N ASN A 62 1.60 17.76 2.33
CA ASN A 62 1.27 16.73 1.36
C ASN A 62 2.47 16.36 0.47
N SER A 63 3.19 17.37 -0.05
CA SER A 63 4.39 17.15 -0.88
C SER A 63 5.51 16.47 -0.08
N TYR A 64 5.69 16.88 1.18
CA TYR A 64 6.68 16.29 2.08
C TYR A 64 6.38 14.81 2.34
N CYS A 65 5.13 14.48 2.70
CA CYS A 65 4.69 13.11 2.92
C CYS A 65 4.81 12.26 1.64
N LEU A 66 4.47 12.81 0.47
CA LEU A 66 4.58 12.10 -0.80
C LEU A 66 6.03 11.72 -1.11
N LYS A 67 7.00 12.62 -0.93
CA LYS A 67 8.44 12.33 -1.12
C LYS A 67 8.92 11.26 -0.14
N LYS A 68 8.50 11.33 1.11
CA LYS A 68 8.83 10.30 2.12
C LYS A 68 8.27 8.94 1.72
N LEU A 69 7.02 8.87 1.30
CA LEU A 69 6.40 7.62 0.83
C LEU A 69 7.08 7.05 -0.41
N GLN A 70 7.46 7.90 -1.37
CA GLN A 70 8.24 7.47 -2.54
C GLN A 70 9.60 6.90 -2.13
N SER A 71 10.32 7.56 -1.23
CA SER A 71 11.62 7.06 -0.75
C SER A 71 11.52 5.72 -0.01
N SER A 72 10.41 5.47 0.70
CA SER A 72 10.15 4.20 1.37
C SER A 72 9.69 3.09 0.41
N HIS A 73 9.11 3.44 -0.75
CA HIS A 73 8.60 2.48 -1.73
C HIS A 73 9.64 2.05 -2.78
N ILE A 74 10.77 2.76 -2.89
CA ILE A 74 11.83 2.45 -3.89
C ILE A 74 12.65 1.19 -3.54
N SER A 75 12.31 0.45 -2.46
CA SER A 75 12.90 -0.86 -2.18
C SER A 75 12.21 -2.00 -2.96
N HIS A 76 12.35 -2.00 -4.29
CA HIS A 76 12.43 -3.21 -5.15
C HIS A 76 12.57 -2.78 -6.63
N PRO A 77 13.76 -2.93 -7.26
CA PRO A 77 13.86 -3.04 -8.72
C PRO A 77 13.25 -4.36 -9.22
#